data_AF-A0A0X3BIU3-F1
#
_entry.id   AF-A0A0X3BIU3-F1
#
_cell.length_a   1.000
_cell.length_b   1.000
_cell.length_c   1.000
_cell.angle_alpha   90.00
_cell.angle_beta   90.00
_cell.angle_gamma   90.00
#
_symmetry.space_group_name_H-M   'P 1'
#
loop_
_entity.id
_entity.type
_entity.pdbx_description
1 polymer ?
#
loop_
_entity_poly.entity_id
_entity_poly.type
_entity_poly.pdbx_seq_one_letter_code
_entity_poly.pdbx_strand_id
1 'polypeptide(L)'
;MFTVDGSYLEGGGQVLRLAVALSAISGTPVTVTRIRQNRPNPGLAPQHIAAVRAVAGACDAECRGLAIRSSEITFSPGRLQQVDLAIDPGTAGSIPLILQAWLPVALRTGGSITVTGGTEVTWSPTIDYLDRVLAPVLRHAGASIDIEVLERGYYPRGGGRVRARVEPGRPGPIVIPEEEPGCGIVSCSSGLPEHVVERQAAAARNLLEKDLGLPCTATLDHREGGPGVGSSVTVWSGAKGAVALGKRGLPAEEVGRTAARALVEECRSPGTVDVHLADQLLIYLACYGGEYSTHTLSMHAKTACWLLSEFGYPVGCRANDLVEFAA
;
A
#
# COMPACT_ATOMS: atom_id res chain seq x y z
N MET A 1 -4.26 -27.08 -6.01
CA MET A 1 -2.93 -26.50 -5.75
C MET A 1 -2.48 -25.83 -7.03
N PHE A 2 -2.19 -24.54 -6.96
CA PHE A 2 -1.87 -23.66 -8.07
C PHE A 2 -0.37 -23.30 -8.08
N THR A 3 0.26 -23.10 -9.24
CA THR A 3 1.68 -22.73 -9.32
C THR A 3 1.84 -21.40 -10.04
N VAL A 4 2.47 -20.44 -9.37
CA VAL A 4 2.74 -19.09 -9.88
C VAL A 4 4.22 -18.94 -10.20
N ASP A 5 4.51 -18.36 -11.36
CA ASP A 5 5.84 -17.85 -11.69
C ASP A 5 6.04 -16.44 -11.11
N GLY A 6 6.83 -16.33 -10.04
CA GLY A 6 7.16 -15.07 -9.37
C GLY A 6 8.11 -14.15 -10.14
N SER A 7 8.61 -14.56 -11.30
CA SER A 7 9.43 -13.73 -12.19
C SER A 7 8.64 -13.09 -13.34
N TYR A 8 7.37 -13.48 -13.50
CA TYR A 8 6.54 -13.03 -14.60
C TYR A 8 6.27 -11.52 -14.53
N LEU A 9 6.31 -10.86 -15.70
CA LEU A 9 6.10 -9.41 -15.88
C LEU A 9 6.97 -8.54 -14.94
N GLU A 10 6.36 -7.86 -13.98
CA GLU A 10 7.06 -6.99 -13.03
C GLU A 10 8.08 -7.78 -12.18
N GLY A 11 7.79 -9.05 -11.89
CA GLY A 11 8.72 -9.99 -11.25
C GLY A 11 9.23 -9.52 -9.88
N GLY A 12 8.48 -8.68 -9.18
CA GLY A 12 8.80 -8.12 -7.88
C GLY A 12 8.05 -8.79 -6.73
N GLY A 13 8.03 -8.11 -5.59
CA GLY A 13 7.40 -8.62 -4.37
C GLY A 13 5.87 -8.61 -4.40
N GLN A 14 5.24 -7.90 -5.35
CA GLN A 14 3.77 -7.81 -5.43
C GLN A 14 3.14 -9.15 -5.76
N VAL A 15 3.72 -9.92 -6.70
CA VAL A 15 3.22 -11.25 -7.10
C VAL A 15 3.06 -12.14 -5.87
N LEU A 16 4.08 -12.21 -5.02
CA LEU A 16 4.05 -13.01 -3.80
C LEU A 16 2.94 -12.56 -2.84
N ARG A 17 2.86 -11.25 -2.54
CA ARG A 17 1.88 -10.70 -1.59
C ARG A 17 0.45 -10.95 -2.07
N LEU A 18 0.20 -10.73 -3.35
CA LEU A 18 -1.10 -10.92 -3.96
C LEU A 18 -1.46 -12.42 -4.05
N ALA A 19 -0.51 -13.29 -4.41
CA ALA A 19 -0.75 -14.73 -4.51
C ALA A 19 -1.14 -15.35 -3.16
N VAL A 20 -0.48 -14.98 -2.06
CA VAL A 20 -0.85 -15.53 -0.73
C VAL A 20 -2.19 -14.97 -0.23
N ALA A 21 -2.49 -13.69 -0.51
CA ALA A 21 -3.79 -13.11 -0.20
C ALA A 21 -4.93 -13.78 -0.97
N LEU A 22 -4.76 -13.99 -2.28
CA LEU A 22 -5.73 -14.70 -3.13
C LEU A 22 -5.87 -16.17 -2.76
N SER A 23 -4.77 -16.83 -2.41
CA SER A 23 -4.80 -18.20 -1.88
C SER A 23 -5.64 -18.28 -0.62
N ALA A 24 -5.44 -17.37 0.35
CA ALA A 24 -6.25 -17.29 1.56
C ALA A 24 -7.74 -17.03 1.26
N ILE A 25 -8.06 -16.08 0.38
CA ILE A 25 -9.45 -15.74 0.03
C ILE A 25 -10.16 -16.89 -0.70
N SER A 26 -9.47 -17.55 -1.64
CA SER A 26 -10.04 -18.63 -2.47
C SER A 26 -10.02 -20.00 -1.79
N GLY A 27 -9.28 -20.16 -0.69
CA GLY A 27 -9.03 -21.46 -0.07
C GLY A 27 -8.18 -22.40 -0.93
N THR A 28 -7.52 -21.90 -1.98
CA THR A 28 -6.74 -22.73 -2.91
C THR A 28 -5.24 -22.64 -2.60
N PRO A 29 -4.56 -23.74 -2.23
CA PRO A 29 -3.11 -23.73 -1.99
C PRO A 29 -2.32 -23.25 -3.21
N VAL A 30 -1.24 -22.49 -2.97
CA VAL A 30 -0.38 -21.94 -4.02
C VAL A 30 1.10 -22.24 -3.77
N THR A 31 1.83 -22.58 -4.82
CA THR A 31 3.29 -22.57 -4.86
C THR A 31 3.76 -21.41 -5.70
N VAL A 32 4.58 -20.52 -5.14
CA VAL A 32 5.18 -19.40 -5.89
C VAL A 32 6.65 -19.73 -6.10
N THR A 33 7.06 -19.84 -7.37
CA THR A 33 8.45 -20.16 -7.77
C THR A 33 9.16 -18.91 -8.28
N ARG A 34 10.48 -18.98 -8.49
CA ARG A 34 11.29 -17.90 -9.09
C ARG A 34 11.08 -16.52 -8.45
N ILE A 35 10.86 -16.51 -7.13
CA ILE A 35 10.50 -15.30 -6.38
C ILE A 35 11.56 -14.22 -6.58
N ARG A 36 11.17 -13.09 -7.17
CA ARG A 36 12.04 -11.92 -7.38
C ARG A 36 13.33 -12.22 -8.15
N GLN A 37 13.30 -13.22 -9.03
CA GLN A 37 14.50 -13.69 -9.74
C GLN A 37 15.21 -12.57 -10.52
N ASN A 38 14.46 -11.61 -11.05
CA ASN A 38 14.99 -10.50 -11.87
C ASN A 38 15.32 -9.24 -11.04
N ARG A 39 15.26 -9.30 -9.70
CA ARG A 39 15.59 -8.17 -8.82
C ARG A 39 17.05 -8.26 -8.34
N PRO A 40 17.70 -7.13 -7.99
CA PRO A 40 19.10 -7.12 -7.54
C PRO A 40 19.40 -8.05 -6.35
N ASN A 41 18.42 -8.25 -5.47
CA ASN A 41 18.49 -9.19 -4.35
C ASN A 41 17.37 -10.23 -4.52
N PRO A 42 17.58 -11.34 -5.24
CA PRO A 42 16.56 -12.35 -5.49
C PRO A 42 16.04 -13.06 -4.24
N GLY A 43 14.88 -13.72 -4.38
CA GLY A 43 14.24 -14.48 -3.33
C GLY A 43 13.54 -13.62 -2.28
N LEU A 44 13.11 -14.29 -1.20
CA LEU A 44 12.44 -13.64 -0.08
C LEU A 44 13.36 -12.67 0.66
N ALA A 45 12.78 -11.54 1.04
CA ALA A 45 13.39 -10.56 1.94
C ALA A 45 12.58 -10.54 3.24
N PRO A 46 13.09 -9.97 4.34
CA PRO A 46 12.38 -9.97 5.62
C PRO A 46 10.94 -9.46 5.54
N GLN A 47 10.69 -8.38 4.78
CA GLN A 47 9.34 -7.85 4.56
C GLN A 47 8.41 -8.82 3.83
N HIS A 48 8.94 -9.65 2.92
CA HIS A 48 8.15 -10.65 2.19
C HIS A 48 7.73 -11.77 3.14
N ILE A 49 8.65 -12.23 4.01
CA ILE A 49 8.36 -13.22 5.04
C ILE A 49 7.31 -12.69 6.01
N ALA A 50 7.44 -11.44 6.45
CA ALA A 50 6.47 -10.77 7.32
C ALA A 50 5.08 -10.67 6.66
N ALA A 51 5.00 -10.29 5.38
CA ALA A 51 3.73 -10.26 4.64
C ALA A 51 3.07 -11.64 4.55
N VAL A 52 3.83 -12.70 4.24
CA VAL A 52 3.30 -14.07 4.20
C VAL A 52 2.87 -14.52 5.60
N ARG A 53 3.63 -14.20 6.66
CA ARG A 53 3.23 -14.51 8.05
C ARG A 53 1.97 -13.79 8.47
N ALA A 54 1.79 -12.52 8.07
CA ALA A 54 0.59 -11.76 8.36
C ALA A 54 -0.65 -12.44 7.75
N VAL A 55 -0.56 -12.87 6.48
CA VAL A 55 -1.64 -13.60 5.80
C VAL A 55 -1.84 -14.99 6.38
N ALA A 56 -0.75 -15.73 6.66
CA ALA A 56 -0.81 -17.06 7.26
C ALA A 56 -1.49 -17.03 8.63
N GLY A 57 -1.20 -16.03 9.46
CA GLY A 57 -1.83 -15.86 10.77
C GLY A 57 -3.34 -15.60 10.67
N ALA A 58 -3.79 -14.90 9.62
CA ALA A 58 -5.22 -14.61 9.40
C ALA A 58 -6.02 -15.82 8.87
N CYS A 59 -5.36 -16.90 8.44
CA CYS A 59 -6.04 -18.09 7.94
C CYS A 59 -5.46 -19.43 8.40
N ASP A 60 -4.65 -19.42 9.46
CA ASP A 60 -3.98 -20.61 10.02
C ASP A 60 -3.28 -21.46 8.94
N ALA A 61 -2.52 -20.81 8.05
CA ALA A 61 -1.92 -21.46 6.88
C ALA A 61 -0.63 -22.21 7.20
N GLU A 62 -0.44 -23.36 6.56
CA GLU A 62 0.84 -24.03 6.51
C GLU A 62 1.75 -23.43 5.43
N CYS A 63 2.97 -23.06 5.80
CA CYS A 63 3.96 -22.48 4.90
C CYS A 63 5.23 -23.33 4.81
N ARG A 64 5.68 -23.65 3.59
CA ARG A 64 6.98 -24.28 3.31
C ARG A 64 7.86 -23.34 2.50
N GLY A 65 9.17 -23.40 2.71
CA GLY A 65 10.14 -22.55 1.99
C GLY A 65 10.21 -21.10 2.49
N LEU A 66 9.59 -20.77 3.63
CA LEU A 66 9.52 -19.42 4.16
C LEU A 66 10.82 -18.98 4.88
N ALA A 67 11.91 -18.92 4.12
CA ALA A 67 13.24 -18.53 4.59
C ALA A 67 13.82 -17.38 3.75
N ILE A 68 14.69 -16.57 4.34
CA ILE A 68 15.38 -15.47 3.64
C ILE A 68 16.09 -16.03 2.40
N ARG A 69 15.98 -15.32 1.27
CA ARG A 69 16.49 -15.68 -0.07
C ARG A 69 15.86 -16.93 -0.70
N SER A 70 14.85 -17.55 -0.09
CA SER A 70 14.13 -18.62 -0.77
C SER A 70 13.55 -18.11 -2.09
N SER A 71 13.75 -18.86 -3.17
CA SER A 71 13.17 -18.61 -4.48
C SER A 71 11.81 -19.28 -4.66
N GLU A 72 11.38 -20.08 -3.69
CA GLU A 72 10.14 -20.84 -3.74
C GLU A 72 9.45 -20.88 -2.39
N ILE A 73 8.12 -20.76 -2.38
CA ILE A 73 7.29 -21.10 -1.23
C ILE A 73 6.08 -21.92 -1.64
N THR A 74 5.60 -22.75 -0.72
CA THR A 74 4.24 -23.29 -0.79
C THR A 74 3.43 -22.73 0.38
N PHE A 75 2.26 -22.21 0.08
CA PHE A 75 1.31 -21.66 1.03
C PHE A 75 -0.01 -22.44 0.92
N SER A 76 -0.40 -23.11 2.00
CA SER A 76 -1.63 -23.90 2.07
C SER A 76 -2.57 -23.25 3.09
N PRO A 77 -3.59 -22.50 2.62
CA PRO A 77 -4.49 -21.77 3.52
C PRO A 77 -5.34 -22.74 4.35
N GLY A 78 -5.53 -22.41 5.62
CA GLY A 78 -6.57 -22.99 6.45
C GLY A 78 -7.85 -22.16 6.38
N ARG A 79 -8.63 -22.17 7.46
CA ARG A 79 -9.86 -21.36 7.57
C ARG A 79 -9.51 -19.93 7.95
N LEU A 80 -10.14 -18.95 7.30
CA LEU A 80 -10.03 -17.54 7.70
C LEU A 80 -10.52 -17.34 9.14
N GLN A 81 -9.80 -16.53 9.92
CA GLN A 81 -10.06 -16.28 11.34
C GLN A 81 -9.87 -14.81 11.68
N GLN A 82 -10.71 -14.31 12.58
CA GLN A 82 -10.50 -13.02 13.24
C GLN A 82 -9.40 -13.18 14.29
N VAL A 83 -8.27 -12.53 14.08
CA VAL A 83 -7.08 -12.68 14.94
C VAL A 83 -6.43 -11.32 15.23
N ASP A 84 -5.80 -11.23 16.39
CA ASP A 84 -4.91 -10.13 16.76
C ASP A 84 -3.47 -10.58 16.54
N LEU A 85 -2.80 -9.96 15.57
CA LEU A 85 -1.46 -10.33 15.13
C LEU A 85 -0.42 -9.31 15.57
N ALA A 86 0.80 -9.80 15.83
CA ALA A 86 1.99 -8.98 15.98
C ALA A 86 3.05 -9.47 14.99
N ILE A 87 3.48 -8.60 14.07
CA ILE A 87 4.44 -8.93 13.02
C ILE A 87 5.63 -7.99 13.09
N ASP A 88 6.83 -8.57 13.17
CA ASP A 88 8.09 -7.83 13.14
C ASP A 88 9.07 -8.49 12.14
N PRO A 89 9.42 -7.84 11.02
CA PRO A 89 10.44 -8.30 10.09
C PRO A 89 11.88 -8.11 10.62
N GLY A 90 12.07 -7.45 11.77
CA GLY A 90 13.38 -7.14 12.36
C GLY A 90 14.21 -6.14 11.56
N THR A 91 13.59 -5.42 10.62
CA THR A 91 14.25 -4.51 9.66
C THR A 91 13.33 -3.34 9.31
N ALA A 92 13.81 -2.37 8.53
CA ALA A 92 13.00 -1.31 7.91
C ALA A 92 12.08 -1.81 6.77
N GLY A 93 11.59 -3.06 6.85
CA GLY A 93 10.63 -3.59 5.88
C GLY A 93 9.35 -2.75 5.84
N SER A 94 8.81 -2.49 4.65
CA SER A 94 7.67 -1.59 4.49
C SER A 94 6.41 -2.15 5.18
N ILE A 95 5.95 -1.46 6.22
CA ILE A 95 4.69 -1.75 6.90
C ILE A 95 3.50 -1.67 5.92
N PRO A 96 3.38 -0.62 5.07
CA PRO A 96 2.29 -0.54 4.09
C PRO A 96 2.21 -1.76 3.17
N LEU A 97 3.34 -2.32 2.72
CA LEU A 97 3.33 -3.52 1.89
C LEU A 97 2.89 -4.78 2.65
N ILE A 98 3.25 -4.90 3.94
CA ILE A 98 2.77 -6.00 4.80
C ILE A 98 1.25 -5.88 4.97
N LEU A 99 0.75 -4.67 5.25
CA LEU A 99 -0.68 -4.40 5.39
C LEU A 99 -1.45 -4.65 4.08
N GLN A 100 -0.89 -4.31 2.92
CA GLN A 100 -1.52 -4.60 1.62
C GLN A 100 -1.71 -6.10 1.36
N ALA A 101 -0.86 -6.97 1.92
CA ALA A 101 -1.06 -8.42 1.82
C ALA A 101 -2.17 -8.91 2.77
N TRP A 102 -2.21 -8.38 3.98
CA TRP A 102 -3.14 -8.78 5.04
C TRP A 102 -4.56 -8.23 4.86
N LEU A 103 -4.69 -6.97 4.44
CA LEU A 103 -5.95 -6.22 4.42
C LEU A 103 -7.06 -6.89 3.58
N PRO A 104 -6.82 -7.45 2.38
CA PRO A 104 -7.85 -8.15 1.62
C PRO A 104 -8.48 -9.33 2.39
N VAL A 105 -7.67 -10.05 3.18
CA VAL A 105 -8.11 -11.18 4.01
C VAL A 105 -8.85 -10.67 5.25
N ALA A 106 -8.31 -9.63 5.90
CA ALA A 106 -8.90 -9.02 7.07
C ALA A 106 -10.30 -8.44 6.79
N LEU A 107 -10.56 -7.89 5.61
CA LEU A 107 -11.91 -7.40 5.27
C LEU A 107 -12.99 -8.50 5.32
N ARG A 108 -12.63 -9.76 5.07
CA ARG A 108 -13.59 -10.88 5.09
C ARG A 108 -13.95 -11.36 6.49
N THR A 109 -13.04 -11.21 7.45
CA THR A 109 -13.15 -11.85 8.78
C THR A 109 -12.94 -10.92 9.96
N GLY A 110 -12.49 -9.69 9.71
CA GLY A 110 -12.01 -8.77 10.73
C GLY A 110 -10.68 -9.18 11.33
N GLY A 111 -10.23 -8.39 12.29
CA GLY A 111 -9.01 -8.65 13.07
C GLY A 111 -8.19 -7.39 13.26
N SER A 112 -7.09 -7.54 13.99
CA SER A 112 -6.11 -6.47 14.13
C SER A 112 -4.71 -6.96 13.92
N ILE A 113 -3.82 -6.06 13.50
CA ILE A 113 -2.41 -6.35 13.33
C ILE A 113 -1.59 -5.17 13.82
N THR A 114 -0.60 -5.43 14.67
CA THR A 114 0.47 -4.49 15.00
C THR A 114 1.72 -4.90 14.24
N VAL A 115 2.19 -4.02 13.35
CA VAL A 115 3.37 -4.27 12.52
C VAL A 115 4.49 -3.33 12.93
N THR A 116 5.69 -3.89 13.12
CA THR A 116 6.93 -3.11 13.30
C THR A 116 7.69 -3.04 11.97
N GLY A 117 8.37 -1.93 11.67
CA GLY A 117 9.13 -1.79 10.42
C GLY A 117 9.31 -0.35 9.96
N GLY A 118 9.28 -0.15 8.65
CA GLY A 118 9.32 1.17 8.02
C GLY A 118 7.92 1.68 7.69
N THR A 119 7.54 2.83 8.24
CA THR A 119 6.32 3.55 7.87
C THR A 119 6.55 4.46 6.66
N GLU A 120 7.79 4.95 6.49
CA GLU A 120 8.21 5.79 5.37
C GLU A 120 9.53 5.27 4.78
N VAL A 121 9.42 4.42 3.76
CA VAL A 121 10.59 3.82 3.08
C VAL A 121 10.46 3.92 1.57
N THR A 122 11.60 3.85 0.88
CA THR A 122 11.64 3.96 -0.59
C THR A 122 11.01 2.74 -1.25
N TRP A 123 10.51 2.94 -2.48
CA TRP A 123 9.91 1.88 -3.31
C TRP A 123 8.68 1.20 -2.69
N SER A 124 7.97 1.92 -1.82
CA SER A 124 6.66 1.56 -1.30
C SER A 124 5.81 2.80 -1.06
N PRO A 125 4.47 2.68 -0.95
CA PRO A 125 3.67 3.75 -0.36
C PRO A 125 4.13 4.04 1.08
N THR A 126 3.83 5.25 1.56
CA THR A 126 3.93 5.60 2.99
C THR A 126 2.70 5.06 3.73
N ILE A 127 2.77 5.01 5.06
CA ILE A 127 1.59 4.63 5.86
C ILE A 127 0.46 5.65 5.74
N ASP A 128 0.78 6.94 5.63
CA ASP A 128 -0.24 7.97 5.46
C ASP A 128 -0.92 7.89 4.09
N TYR A 129 -0.21 7.44 3.03
CA TYR A 129 -0.87 7.16 1.75
C TYR A 129 -1.89 6.03 1.89
N LEU A 130 -1.55 4.98 2.65
CA LEU A 130 -2.49 3.89 2.91
C LEU A 130 -3.74 4.39 3.64
N ASP A 131 -3.59 5.22 4.69
CA ASP A 131 -4.70 5.73 5.51
C ASP A 131 -5.53 6.84 4.84
N ARG A 132 -4.90 7.67 4.01
CA ARG A 132 -5.51 8.86 3.41
C ARG A 132 -5.92 8.70 1.94
N VAL A 133 -5.49 7.63 1.27
CA VAL A 133 -5.79 7.39 -0.16
C VAL A 133 -6.45 6.03 -0.37
N LEU A 134 -5.82 4.93 0.03
CA LEU A 134 -6.40 3.58 -0.16
C LEU A 134 -7.60 3.33 0.78
N ALA A 135 -7.39 3.51 2.09
CA ALA A 135 -8.40 3.19 3.09
C ALA A 135 -9.70 4.00 2.89
N PRO A 136 -9.70 5.29 2.53
CA PRO A 136 -10.92 6.05 2.28
C PRO A 136 -11.77 5.50 1.12
N VAL A 137 -11.15 4.99 0.05
CA VAL A 137 -11.90 4.32 -1.04
C VAL A 137 -12.62 3.08 -0.50
N LEU A 138 -11.94 2.27 0.30
CA LEU A 138 -12.54 1.08 0.91
C LEU A 138 -13.60 1.44 1.96
N ARG A 139 -13.39 2.51 2.75
CA ARG A 139 -14.37 3.03 3.71
C ARG A 139 -15.62 3.55 3.02
N HIS A 140 -15.47 4.21 1.87
CA HIS A 140 -16.60 4.65 1.05
C HIS A 140 -17.41 3.45 0.53
N ALA A 141 -16.74 2.35 0.17
CA ALA A 141 -17.39 1.07 -0.14
C ALA A 141 -17.98 0.37 1.10
N GLY A 142 -17.92 0.96 2.31
CA GLY A 142 -18.52 0.41 3.53
C GLY A 142 -17.60 -0.45 4.39
N ALA A 143 -16.28 -0.47 4.13
CA ALA A 143 -15.32 -1.11 5.01
C ALA A 143 -15.10 -0.30 6.30
N SER A 144 -14.95 -0.97 7.43
CA SER A 144 -14.46 -0.35 8.67
C SER A 144 -12.97 -0.66 8.83
N ILE A 145 -12.12 0.34 8.59
CA ILE A 145 -10.67 0.24 8.64
C ILE A 145 -10.13 1.38 9.49
N ASP A 146 -9.39 1.05 10.54
CA ASP A 146 -8.66 1.99 11.38
C ASP A 146 -7.15 1.73 11.26
N ILE A 147 -6.37 2.80 11.11
CA ILE A 147 -4.91 2.75 10.98
C ILE A 147 -4.30 3.78 11.92
N GLU A 148 -3.66 3.30 12.97
CA GLU A 148 -3.03 4.11 14.00
C GLU A 148 -1.50 4.02 13.88
N VAL A 149 -0.85 5.16 13.61
CA VAL A 149 0.61 5.26 13.62
C VAL A 149 1.10 5.54 15.04
N LEU A 150 1.62 4.49 15.70
CA LEU A 150 2.13 4.56 17.07
C LEU A 150 3.53 5.19 17.09
N GLU A 151 4.40 4.73 16.18
CA GLU A 151 5.78 5.21 16.03
C GLU A 151 6.14 5.32 14.55
N ARG A 152 6.84 6.39 14.18
CA ARG A 152 7.37 6.58 12.82
C ARG A 152 8.70 5.82 12.67
N GLY A 153 8.90 5.20 11.52
CA GLY A 153 10.02 4.32 11.20
C GLY A 153 10.59 4.61 9.81
N TYR A 154 11.86 5.00 9.79
CA TYR A 154 12.59 5.37 8.58
C TYR A 154 13.76 4.43 8.33
N TYR A 155 14.17 4.28 7.06
CA TYR A 155 15.42 3.60 6.71
C TYR A 155 16.63 4.27 7.38
N PRO A 156 17.67 3.53 7.83
CA PRO A 156 17.89 2.08 7.67
C PRO A 156 17.31 1.20 8.79
N ARG A 157 17.00 1.77 9.95
CA ARG A 157 16.64 0.98 11.14
C ARG A 157 15.19 0.52 11.11
N GLY A 158 14.28 1.34 10.58
CA GLY A 158 12.85 1.11 10.71
C GLY A 158 12.41 1.36 12.14
N GLY A 159 11.81 0.34 12.76
CA GLY A 159 11.32 0.36 14.14
C GLY A 159 10.00 1.12 14.33
N GLY A 160 9.46 1.75 13.30
CA GLY A 160 8.11 2.32 13.34
C GLY A 160 7.09 1.24 13.65
N ARG A 161 5.97 1.64 14.24
CA ARG A 161 4.93 0.74 14.72
C ARG A 161 3.57 1.28 14.29
N VAL A 162 2.79 0.43 13.65
CA VAL A 162 1.45 0.74 13.20
C VAL A 162 0.51 -0.33 13.68
N ARG A 163 -0.63 0.09 14.22
CA ARG A 163 -1.76 -0.79 14.49
C ARG A 163 -2.81 -0.57 13.42
N ALA A 164 -3.24 -1.63 12.77
CA ALA A 164 -4.40 -1.62 11.88
C ALA A 164 -5.50 -2.51 12.46
N ARG A 165 -6.76 -2.06 12.41
CA ARG A 165 -7.94 -2.80 12.83
C ARG A 165 -8.96 -2.79 11.71
N VAL A 166 -9.58 -3.94 11.47
CA VAL A 166 -10.64 -4.12 10.49
C VAL A 166 -11.79 -4.83 11.16
N GLU A 167 -13.00 -4.30 11.03
CA GLU A 167 -14.20 -5.02 11.42
C GLU A 167 -14.68 -5.91 10.26
N PRO A 168 -15.21 -7.11 10.54
CA PRO A 168 -15.71 -7.99 9.49
C PRO A 168 -16.85 -7.31 8.74
N GLY A 169 -16.76 -7.30 7.42
CA GLY A 169 -17.77 -6.67 6.58
C GLY A 169 -17.83 -7.25 5.18
N ARG A 170 -18.85 -6.82 4.43
CA ARG A 170 -18.92 -7.02 2.99
C ARG A 170 -18.98 -5.64 2.35
N PRO A 171 -17.82 -5.03 2.04
CA PRO A 171 -17.79 -3.82 1.25
C PRO A 171 -18.62 -3.99 -0.03
N GLY A 172 -19.31 -2.93 -0.43
CA GLY A 172 -19.96 -2.82 -1.73
C GLY A 172 -18.96 -2.64 -2.87
N PRO A 173 -19.46 -2.39 -4.09
CA PRO A 173 -18.62 -2.18 -5.26
C PRO A 173 -17.64 -1.02 -5.07
N ILE A 174 -16.43 -1.17 -5.61
CA ILE A 174 -15.42 -0.13 -5.62
C ILE A 174 -15.80 0.91 -6.68
N VAL A 175 -16.23 2.07 -6.22
CA VAL A 175 -16.56 3.23 -7.06
C VAL A 175 -15.90 4.46 -6.44
N ILE A 176 -15.29 5.29 -7.28
CA ILE A 176 -14.70 6.56 -6.84
C ILE A 176 -15.80 7.63 -6.90
N PRO A 177 -16.13 8.31 -5.80
CA PRO A 177 -17.16 9.34 -5.79
C PRO A 177 -16.82 10.49 -6.73
N GLU A 178 -17.85 11.05 -7.39
CA GLU A 178 -17.73 12.25 -8.22
C GLU A 178 -17.69 13.56 -7.41
N GLU A 179 -18.03 13.51 -6.11
CA GLU A 179 -18.05 14.68 -5.22
C GLU A 179 -16.67 15.37 -5.11
N GLU A 180 -16.67 16.65 -4.72
CA GLU A 180 -15.44 17.45 -4.61
C GLU A 180 -14.38 16.70 -3.78
N PRO A 181 -13.27 16.30 -4.40
CA PRO A 181 -12.26 15.53 -3.71
C PRO A 181 -11.62 16.37 -2.62
N GLY A 182 -11.79 15.97 -1.36
CA GLY A 182 -11.09 16.60 -0.25
C GLY A 182 -9.57 16.59 -0.51
N CYS A 183 -8.93 17.76 -0.41
CA CYS A 183 -7.48 17.89 -0.54
C CYS A 183 -6.81 17.92 0.83
N GLY A 184 -5.75 17.13 0.99
CA GLY A 184 -5.03 17.05 2.26
C GLY A 184 -3.53 16.87 2.14
N ILE A 185 -2.85 17.20 3.23
CA ILE A 185 -1.40 17.10 3.39
C ILE A 185 -1.14 16.48 4.76
N VAL A 186 -0.33 15.43 4.82
CA VAL A 186 0.31 14.96 6.05
C VAL A 186 1.80 15.21 5.90
N SER A 187 2.35 16.05 6.79
CA SER A 187 3.77 16.35 6.87
C SER A 187 4.30 15.80 8.18
N CYS A 188 5.19 14.81 8.12
CA CYS A 188 5.66 14.11 9.31
C CYS A 188 7.18 14.11 9.42
N SER A 189 7.67 14.13 10.65
CA SER A 189 9.10 13.95 10.95
C SER A 189 9.32 13.29 12.31
N SER A 190 10.46 12.61 12.44
CA SER A 190 10.92 12.01 13.69
C SER A 190 12.37 12.37 13.93
N GLY A 191 12.70 12.81 15.15
CA GLY A 191 14.07 13.16 15.55
C GLY A 191 14.66 14.35 14.79
N LEU A 192 13.81 15.23 14.27
CA LEU A 192 14.17 16.46 13.57
C LEU A 192 13.49 17.67 14.23
N PRO A 193 13.99 18.90 14.03
CA PRO A 193 13.32 20.10 14.54
C PRO A 193 11.88 20.25 14.01
N GLU A 194 10.98 20.78 14.83
CA GLU A 194 9.56 20.97 14.51
C GLU A 194 9.33 21.76 13.21
N HIS A 195 10.14 22.79 12.97
CA HIS A 195 10.06 23.62 11.76
C HIS A 195 10.21 22.82 10.45
N VAL A 196 10.69 21.57 10.50
CA VAL A 196 10.78 20.70 9.32
C VAL A 196 9.39 20.37 8.78
N VAL A 197 8.46 19.95 9.64
CA VAL A 197 7.10 19.58 9.19
C VAL A 197 6.33 20.81 8.71
N GLU A 198 6.54 21.95 9.34
CA GLU A 198 5.93 23.23 8.95
C GLU A 198 6.40 23.68 7.56
N ARG A 199 7.71 23.70 7.32
CA ARG A 199 8.30 24.10 6.04
C ARG A 199 7.90 23.16 4.90
N GLN A 200 7.85 21.86 5.18
CA GLN A 200 7.34 20.84 4.26
C GLN A 200 5.88 21.11 3.87
N ALA A 201 5.00 21.26 4.86
CA ALA A 201 3.57 21.46 4.64
C ALA A 201 3.28 22.78 3.93
N ALA A 202 3.93 23.87 4.34
CA ALA A 202 3.77 25.19 3.74
C ALA A 202 4.19 25.18 2.26
N ALA A 203 5.32 24.56 1.94
CA ALA A 203 5.80 24.48 0.57
C ALA A 203 4.87 23.64 -0.33
N ALA A 204 4.33 22.53 0.20
CA ALA A 204 3.35 21.72 -0.52
C ALA A 204 2.04 22.48 -0.74
N ARG A 205 1.48 23.09 0.31
CA ARG A 205 0.23 23.86 0.26
C ARG A 205 0.30 25.00 -0.76
N ASN A 206 1.35 25.82 -0.69
CA ASN A 206 1.50 26.98 -1.58
C ASN A 206 1.54 26.56 -3.05
N LEU A 207 2.14 25.41 -3.36
CA LEU A 207 2.22 24.90 -4.73
C LEU A 207 0.87 24.34 -5.20
N LEU A 208 0.18 23.56 -4.35
CA LEU A 208 -1.13 23.01 -4.67
C LEU A 208 -2.20 24.09 -4.86
N GLU A 209 -2.21 25.11 -3.99
CA GLU A 209 -3.12 26.26 -4.12
C GLU A 209 -2.84 27.03 -5.41
N LYS A 210 -1.57 27.25 -5.76
CA LYS A 210 -1.17 27.94 -6.99
C LYS A 210 -1.55 27.17 -8.26
N ASP A 211 -1.30 25.86 -8.29
CA ASP A 211 -1.34 25.08 -9.54
C ASP A 211 -2.67 24.34 -9.77
N LEU A 212 -3.45 24.10 -8.70
CA LEU A 212 -4.77 23.43 -8.76
C LEU A 212 -5.91 24.30 -8.19
N GLY A 213 -5.62 25.39 -7.49
CA GLY A 213 -6.66 26.19 -6.83
C GLY A 213 -7.35 25.48 -5.67
N LEU A 214 -6.77 24.39 -5.15
CA LEU A 214 -7.38 23.56 -4.11
C LEU A 214 -6.91 24.01 -2.71
N PRO A 215 -7.84 24.33 -1.78
CA PRO A 215 -7.49 24.54 -0.38
C PRO A 215 -7.23 23.19 0.29
N CYS A 216 -5.96 22.90 0.59
CA CYS A 216 -5.57 21.62 1.20
C CYS A 216 -5.36 21.75 2.71
N THR A 217 -6.05 20.89 3.48
CA THR A 217 -5.89 20.84 4.94
C THR A 217 -4.60 20.11 5.30
N ALA A 218 -3.74 20.72 6.11
CA ALA A 218 -2.49 20.08 6.53
C ALA A 218 -2.58 19.56 7.96
N THR A 219 -2.12 18.33 8.15
CA THR A 219 -1.81 17.72 9.44
C THR A 219 -0.30 17.70 9.62
N LEU A 220 0.19 18.24 10.73
CA LEU A 220 1.60 18.22 11.11
C LEU A 220 1.81 17.12 12.14
N ASP A 221 2.70 16.19 11.86
CA ASP A 221 3.03 15.07 12.74
C ASP A 221 4.53 15.10 13.08
N HIS A 222 4.88 15.96 14.03
CA HIS A 222 6.23 16.05 14.58
C HIS A 222 6.40 15.09 15.75
N ARG A 223 7.47 14.29 15.72
CA ARG A 223 7.88 13.41 16.81
C ARG A 223 9.27 13.82 17.28
N GLU A 224 9.37 14.30 18.53
CA GLU A 224 10.65 14.67 19.14
C GLU A 224 11.66 13.51 19.13
N GLY A 225 11.16 12.29 19.29
CA GLY A 225 11.96 11.06 19.27
C GLY A 225 11.26 9.91 18.56
N GLY A 226 12.01 8.83 18.37
CA GLY A 226 11.54 7.63 17.70
C GLY A 226 12.69 6.69 17.35
N PRO A 227 12.39 5.50 16.85
CA PRO A 227 13.38 4.49 16.50
C PRO A 227 14.25 4.86 15.29
N GLY A 228 13.82 5.86 14.50
CA GLY A 228 14.55 6.40 13.36
C GLY A 228 14.41 7.91 13.22
N VAL A 229 15.37 8.51 12.51
CA VAL A 229 15.37 9.94 12.14
C VAL A 229 14.99 10.07 10.68
N GLY A 230 14.02 10.92 10.37
CA GLY A 230 13.56 11.14 9.00
C GLY A 230 12.37 12.07 8.91
N SER A 231 11.95 12.35 7.68
CA SER A 231 10.74 13.11 7.40
C SER A 231 10.10 12.65 6.10
N SER A 232 8.81 12.92 5.92
CA SER A 232 8.11 12.71 4.66
C SER A 232 6.91 13.62 4.52
N VAL A 233 6.40 13.73 3.30
CA VAL A 233 5.15 14.40 2.99
C VAL A 233 4.29 13.47 2.15
N THR A 234 3.05 13.29 2.56
CA THR A 234 1.98 12.68 1.76
C THR A 234 0.96 13.76 1.42
N VAL A 235 0.60 13.90 0.16
CA VAL A 235 -0.45 14.81 -0.31
C VAL A 235 -1.48 14.02 -1.09
N TRP A 236 -2.74 14.44 -1.05
CA TRP A 236 -3.80 13.80 -1.83
C TRP A 236 -4.92 14.77 -2.19
N SER A 237 -5.67 14.40 -3.22
CA SER A 237 -6.95 14.99 -3.60
C SER A 237 -7.85 13.84 -4.04
N GLY A 238 -8.85 13.52 -3.22
CA GLY A 238 -9.73 12.37 -3.48
C GLY A 238 -8.94 11.06 -3.50
N ALA A 239 -9.10 10.29 -4.58
CA ALA A 239 -8.42 9.01 -4.78
C ALA A 239 -7.08 9.13 -5.54
N LYS A 240 -6.48 10.32 -5.56
CA LYS A 240 -5.15 10.56 -6.12
C LYS A 240 -4.21 11.05 -5.02
N GLY A 241 -3.06 10.41 -4.89
CA GLY A 241 -2.05 10.75 -3.89
C GLY A 241 -0.63 10.75 -4.43
N ALA A 242 0.24 11.46 -3.72
CA ALA A 242 1.67 11.46 -3.97
C ALA A 242 2.47 11.56 -2.66
N VAL A 243 3.69 11.05 -2.69
CA VAL A 243 4.58 11.00 -1.52
C VAL A 243 5.98 11.51 -1.86
N ALA A 244 6.64 12.15 -0.90
CA ALA A 244 8.06 12.46 -0.98
C ALA A 244 8.75 12.21 0.37
N LEU A 245 9.94 11.61 0.32
CA LEU A 245 10.76 11.35 1.50
C LEU A 245 11.86 12.40 1.65
N GLY A 246 12.09 12.83 2.89
CA GLY A 246 13.27 13.59 3.27
C GLY A 246 14.54 12.74 3.16
N LYS A 247 15.65 13.41 2.88
CA LYS A 247 16.99 12.81 2.94
C LYS A 247 18.00 13.84 3.43
N ARG A 248 19.12 13.38 3.98
CA ARG A 248 20.17 14.27 4.47
C ARG A 248 20.63 15.24 3.37
N GLY A 249 20.61 16.53 3.69
CA GLY A 249 21.00 17.61 2.77
C GLY A 249 19.89 18.09 1.82
N LEU A 250 18.71 17.46 1.80
CA LEU A 250 17.57 17.93 1.02
C LEU A 250 16.74 18.94 1.86
N PRO A 251 16.47 20.16 1.36
CA PRO A 251 15.64 21.12 2.07
C PRO A 251 14.21 20.63 2.31
N ALA A 252 13.63 20.99 3.46
CA ALA A 252 12.27 20.65 3.85
C ALA A 252 11.23 21.11 2.80
N GLU A 253 11.39 22.31 2.26
CA GLU A 253 10.52 22.86 1.23
C GLU A 253 10.57 22.03 -0.04
N GLU A 254 11.74 21.50 -0.39
CA GLU A 254 11.88 20.70 -1.61
C GLU A 254 11.15 19.37 -1.47
N VAL A 255 11.16 18.74 -0.29
CA VAL A 255 10.34 17.55 -0.02
C VAL A 255 8.86 17.87 -0.22
N GLY A 256 8.38 19.00 0.34
CA GLY A 256 7.00 19.46 0.15
C GLY A 256 6.65 19.71 -1.33
N ARG A 257 7.50 20.42 -2.06
CA ARG A 257 7.30 20.70 -3.50
C ARG A 257 7.37 19.46 -4.36
N THR A 258 8.19 18.47 -4.02
CA THR A 258 8.26 17.21 -4.76
C THR A 258 6.96 16.44 -4.64
N ALA A 259 6.41 16.29 -3.43
CA ALA A 259 5.12 15.63 -3.23
C ALA A 259 4.00 16.40 -3.96
N ALA A 260 3.97 17.73 -3.82
CA ALA A 260 2.96 18.56 -4.46
C ALA A 260 3.01 18.51 -5.99
N ARG A 261 4.20 18.61 -6.62
CA ARG A 261 4.34 18.49 -8.09
C ARG A 261 3.82 17.15 -8.60
N ALA A 262 4.15 16.05 -7.92
CA ALA A 262 3.67 14.74 -8.30
C ALA A 262 2.12 14.64 -8.19
N LEU A 263 1.51 15.23 -7.16
CA LEU A 263 0.05 15.28 -7.09
C LEU A 263 -0.57 16.15 -8.18
N VAL A 264 0.04 17.30 -8.51
CA VAL A 264 -0.42 18.14 -9.62
C VAL A 264 -0.43 17.37 -10.94
N GLU A 265 0.61 16.57 -11.20
CA GLU A 265 0.70 15.70 -12.38
C GLU A 265 -0.41 14.65 -12.40
N GLU A 266 -0.66 13.98 -11.27
CA GLU A 266 -1.76 13.00 -11.16
C GLU A 266 -3.14 13.66 -11.31
N CYS A 267 -3.39 14.81 -10.69
CA CYS A 267 -4.66 15.54 -10.79
C CYS A 267 -4.94 16.05 -12.21
N ARG A 268 -3.91 16.45 -12.96
CA ARG A 268 -4.03 16.89 -14.35
C ARG A 268 -4.17 15.73 -15.33
N SER A 269 -3.67 14.55 -14.98
CA SER A 269 -3.85 13.34 -15.76
C SER A 269 -5.30 12.82 -15.69
N PRO A 270 -5.84 12.21 -16.76
CA PRO A 270 -7.20 11.67 -16.74
C PRO A 270 -7.31 10.46 -15.78
N GLY A 271 -8.54 10.05 -15.51
CA GLY A 271 -8.84 8.92 -14.63
C GLY A 271 -9.16 9.32 -13.20
N THR A 272 -9.88 8.43 -12.50
CA THR A 272 -10.40 8.67 -11.15
C THR A 272 -9.39 8.41 -10.05
N VAL A 273 -8.36 7.60 -10.31
CA VAL A 273 -7.30 7.24 -9.34
C VAL A 273 -5.90 7.47 -9.89
N ASP A 274 -4.93 7.65 -8.99
CA ASP A 274 -3.52 7.73 -9.38
C ASP A 274 -2.97 6.36 -9.83
N VAL A 275 -1.82 6.38 -10.53
CA VAL A 275 -1.21 5.18 -11.12
C VAL A 275 -0.86 4.08 -10.09
N HIS A 276 -0.60 4.44 -8.83
CA HIS A 276 -0.25 3.49 -7.77
C HIS A 276 -1.50 2.95 -7.05
N LEU A 277 -2.51 3.79 -6.83
CA LEU A 277 -3.78 3.31 -6.29
C LEU A 277 -4.45 2.33 -7.25
N ALA A 278 -4.26 2.55 -8.56
CA ALA A 278 -4.83 1.71 -9.62
C ALA A 278 -4.45 0.23 -9.47
N ASP A 279 -3.20 -0.13 -9.14
CA ASP A 279 -2.84 -1.54 -8.95
C ASP A 279 -3.22 -2.07 -7.55
N GLN A 280 -3.28 -1.20 -6.54
CA GLN A 280 -3.66 -1.56 -5.17
C GLN A 280 -5.15 -1.92 -5.05
N LEU A 281 -6.01 -1.31 -5.87
CA LEU A 281 -7.45 -1.54 -5.83
C LEU A 281 -7.90 -2.85 -6.50
N LEU A 282 -7.08 -3.45 -7.38
CA LEU A 282 -7.49 -4.56 -8.25
C LEU A 282 -7.99 -5.79 -7.50
N ILE A 283 -7.37 -6.16 -6.38
CA ILE A 283 -7.85 -7.30 -5.56
C ILE A 283 -9.22 -7.03 -4.95
N TYR A 284 -9.50 -5.79 -4.56
CA TYR A 284 -10.78 -5.40 -3.97
C TYR A 284 -11.85 -5.31 -5.05
N LEU A 285 -11.52 -4.75 -6.22
CA LEU A 285 -12.39 -4.73 -7.40
C LEU A 285 -12.79 -6.15 -7.80
N ALA A 286 -11.82 -7.06 -7.93
CA ALA A 286 -12.04 -8.47 -8.20
C ALA A 286 -12.93 -9.19 -7.15
N CYS A 287 -12.89 -8.74 -5.89
CA CYS A 287 -13.65 -9.34 -4.80
C CYS A 287 -15.06 -8.81 -4.64
N TYR A 288 -15.28 -7.53 -4.94
CA TYR A 288 -16.49 -6.79 -4.56
C TYR A 288 -17.20 -6.14 -5.75
N GLY A 289 -16.61 -6.21 -6.95
CA GLY A 289 -17.09 -5.56 -8.16
C GLY A 289 -16.84 -4.06 -8.18
N GLY A 290 -17.32 -3.40 -9.22
CA GLY A 290 -17.26 -1.94 -9.39
C GLY A 290 -16.40 -1.53 -10.58
N GLU A 291 -16.01 -0.25 -10.60
CA GLU A 291 -15.20 0.31 -11.68
C GLU A 291 -14.41 1.55 -11.25
N TYR A 292 -13.25 1.73 -11.87
CA TYR A 292 -12.46 2.96 -11.77
C TYR A 292 -11.53 3.08 -12.97
N SER A 293 -10.86 4.23 -13.08
CA SER A 293 -9.94 4.48 -14.19
C SER A 293 -8.66 5.19 -13.75
N THR A 294 -7.60 5.01 -14.53
CA THR A 294 -6.30 5.67 -14.36
C THR A 294 -5.72 6.04 -15.72
N HIS A 295 -4.74 6.94 -15.76
CA HIS A 295 -4.11 7.38 -17.01
C HIS A 295 -3.11 6.37 -17.59
N THR A 296 -2.56 5.45 -16.77
CA THR A 296 -1.49 4.54 -17.19
C THR A 296 -1.70 3.12 -16.70
N LEU A 297 -1.62 2.15 -17.62
CA LEU A 297 -1.63 0.72 -17.29
C LEU A 297 -0.21 0.29 -16.88
N SER A 298 0.10 0.44 -15.59
CA SER A 298 1.42 0.14 -15.04
C SER A 298 1.77 -1.35 -15.14
N MET A 299 3.06 -1.69 -15.09
CA MET A 299 3.49 -3.10 -15.05
C MET A 299 2.98 -3.82 -13.80
N HIS A 300 2.84 -3.12 -12.67
CA HIS A 300 2.25 -3.65 -11.44
C HIS A 300 0.76 -4.01 -11.67
N ALA A 301 -0.01 -3.10 -12.27
CA ALA A 301 -1.42 -3.35 -12.60
C ALA A 301 -1.59 -4.52 -13.59
N LYS A 302 -0.78 -4.58 -14.67
CA LYS A 302 -0.79 -5.72 -15.61
C LYS A 302 -0.52 -7.05 -14.91
N THR A 303 0.47 -7.07 -14.02
CA THR A 303 0.87 -8.26 -13.26
C THR A 303 -0.24 -8.68 -12.31
N ALA A 304 -0.90 -7.73 -11.65
CA ALA A 304 -2.02 -8.00 -10.77
C ALA A 304 -3.25 -8.54 -11.53
N CYS A 305 -3.65 -7.95 -12.67
CA CYS A 305 -4.74 -8.46 -13.51
C CYS A 305 -4.47 -9.89 -14.00
N TRP A 306 -3.25 -10.17 -14.44
CA TRP A 306 -2.83 -11.53 -14.80
C TRP A 306 -3.02 -12.49 -13.64
N LEU A 307 -2.44 -12.19 -12.47
CA LEU A 307 -2.50 -13.08 -11.32
C LEU A 307 -3.93 -13.27 -10.79
N LEU A 308 -4.75 -12.23 -10.82
CA LEU A 308 -6.17 -12.32 -10.46
C LEU A 308 -6.92 -13.29 -11.38
N SER A 309 -6.66 -13.21 -12.70
CA SER A 309 -7.25 -14.11 -13.68
C SER A 309 -6.84 -15.56 -13.47
N GLU A 310 -5.59 -15.81 -13.13
CA GLU A 310 -5.08 -17.14 -12.78
C GLU A 310 -5.79 -17.77 -11.57
N PHE A 311 -6.23 -16.96 -10.61
CA PHE A 311 -7.03 -17.40 -9.46
C PHE A 311 -8.54 -17.44 -9.74
N GLY A 312 -8.99 -17.20 -10.98
CA GLY A 312 -10.41 -17.21 -11.35
C GLY A 312 -11.17 -15.94 -10.97
N TYR A 313 -10.47 -14.82 -10.72
CA TYR A 313 -11.06 -13.51 -10.45
C TYR A 313 -10.69 -12.49 -11.55
N PRO A 314 -11.10 -12.71 -12.81
CA PRO A 314 -10.72 -11.81 -13.89
C PRO A 314 -11.27 -10.40 -13.66
N VAL A 315 -10.44 -9.39 -13.94
CA VAL A 315 -10.83 -7.98 -13.98
C VAL A 315 -10.80 -7.53 -15.43
N GLY A 316 -11.90 -6.96 -15.92
CA GLY A 316 -11.95 -6.33 -17.23
C GLY A 316 -11.00 -5.13 -17.26
N CYS A 317 -10.13 -5.06 -18.26
CA CYS A 317 -9.18 -3.97 -18.43
C CYS A 317 -9.24 -3.47 -19.88
N ARG A 318 -9.72 -2.23 -20.07
CA ARG A 318 -9.71 -1.55 -21.38
C ARG A 318 -8.64 -0.47 -21.35
N ALA A 319 -7.65 -0.55 -22.24
CA ALA A 319 -6.54 0.41 -22.31
C ALA A 319 -6.57 1.15 -23.65
N ASN A 320 -7.10 2.37 -23.63
CA ASN A 320 -7.05 3.34 -24.73
C ASN A 320 -6.25 4.57 -24.23
N ASP A 321 -6.71 5.80 -24.52
CA ASP A 321 -6.19 7.04 -23.92
C ASP A 321 -6.45 7.13 -22.40
N LEU A 322 -7.42 6.34 -21.91
CA LEU A 322 -7.74 6.10 -20.52
C LEU A 322 -7.71 4.59 -20.26
N VAL A 323 -7.28 4.18 -19.07
CA VAL A 323 -7.28 2.80 -18.63
C VAL A 323 -8.43 2.61 -17.65
N GLU A 324 -9.37 1.74 -17.99
CA GLU A 324 -10.53 1.44 -17.16
C GLU A 324 -10.48 0.01 -16.68
N PHE A 325 -10.77 -0.17 -15.39
CA PHE A 325 -10.92 -1.47 -14.75
C PHE A 325 -12.35 -1.65 -14.27
N ALA A 326 -12.92 -2.83 -14.51
CA ALA A 326 -14.27 -3.19 -14.04
C ALA A 326 -14.36 -4.68 -13.71
N ALA A 327 -15.20 -5.03 -12.74
CA ALA A 327 -15.50 -6.41 -12.33
C ALA A 327 -16.95 -6.59 -11.88
#